data_AF-A0A2V9PZP9-F1
#
_entry.id   AF-A0A2V9PZP9-F1
#
_cell.length_a   1.000
_cell.length_b   1.000
_cell.length_c   1.000
_cell.angle_alpha   90.00
_cell.angle_beta   90.00
_cell.angle_gamma   90.00
#
_symmetry.space_group_name_H-M   'P 1'
#
loop_
_entity.id
_entity.type
_entity.pdbx_description
1 polymer ?
#
loop_
_entity_poly.entity_id
_entity_poly.type
_entity_poly.pdbx_seq_one_letter_code
_entity_poly.pdbx_strand_id
1 'polypeptide(L)' 'MRHRLRSMIWKQWKRGKVRFRNLRQRHIGHDLAAQTAGSPHGPWRLVNSPALSLAFPITYFDALGLPRLVNVAPAQPN' A
#
# COMPACT_ATOMS: atom_id res chain seq x y z
N MET A 1 -5.81 -7.99 3.95
CA MET A 1 -4.62 -8.87 3.98
C MET A 1 -3.77 -8.71 2.71
N ARG A 2 -2.82 -7.75 2.68
CA ARG A 2 -1.73 -7.61 1.68
C ARG A 2 -0.47 -6.96 2.30
N HIS A 3 -0.26 -7.17 3.60
CA HIS A 3 0.78 -6.48 4.40
C HIS A 3 2.20 -6.78 3.90
N ARG A 4 2.47 -8.00 3.43
CA ARG A 4 3.78 -8.35 2.86
C ARG A 4 4.07 -7.57 1.58
N LEU A 5 3.11 -7.50 0.65
CA LEU A 5 3.26 -6.75 -0.61
C LEU A 5 3.49 -5.25 -0.36
N ARG A 6 2.68 -4.65 0.52
CA ARG A 6 2.88 -3.23 0.90
C ARG A 6 4.22 -3.01 1.59
N SER A 7 4.67 -3.97 2.42
CA SER A 7 5.97 -3.90 3.09
C SER A 7 7.12 -3.97 2.08
N MET A 8 7.00 -4.82 1.06
CA MET A 8 7.99 -4.95 -0.01
C MET A 8 8.11 -3.65 -0.80
N ILE A 9 6.98 -3.06 -1.21
CA ILE A 9 6.98 -1.79 -1.94
C ILE A 9 7.58 -0.67 -1.07
N TRP A 10 7.25 -0.64 0.22
CA TRP A 10 7.84 0.32 1.15
C TRP A 10 9.36 0.14 1.30
N LYS A 11 9.84 -1.11 1.35
CA LYS A 11 11.29 -1.41 1.38
C LYS A 11 11.99 -1.07 0.06
N GLN A 12 11.30 -1.19 -1.08
CA GLN A 12 11.82 -0.77 -2.38
C GLN A 12 12.09 0.74 -2.41
N TRP A 13 11.28 1.53 -1.69
CA TRP A 13 11.49 2.97 -1.52
C TRP A 13 12.52 3.26 -0.42
N LYS A 14 13.79 3.07 -0.75
CA LYS A 14 14.91 3.24 0.20
C LYS A 14 15.07 4.67 0.73
N ARG A 15 14.79 5.69 -0.08
CA ARG A 15 15.03 7.11 0.26
C ARG A 15 13.72 7.82 0.64
N GLY A 16 13.74 8.65 1.69
CA GLY A 16 12.59 9.46 2.13
C GLY A 16 11.96 10.31 1.02
N LYS A 17 12.79 10.97 0.20
CA LYS A 17 12.34 11.74 -0.97
C LYS A 17 11.57 10.88 -1.99
N VAL A 18 12.00 9.64 -2.20
CA VAL A 18 11.34 8.69 -3.10
C VAL A 18 9.99 8.26 -2.54
N ARG A 19 9.91 8.01 -1.22
CA ARG A 19 8.64 7.69 -0.54
C ARG A 19 7.63 8.81 -0.73
N PHE A 20 8.03 10.05 -0.42
CA PHE A 20 7.17 11.21 -0.58
C PHE A 20 6.70 11.41 -2.03
N ARG A 21 7.63 11.34 -3.01
CA ARG A 21 7.29 11.45 -4.44
C ARG A 21 6.30 10.39 -4.88
N ASN A 22 6.51 9.13 -4.52
CA ASN A 22 5.61 8.03 -4.90
C ASN A 22 4.24 8.12 -4.23
N LEU A 23 4.16 8.61 -2.99
CA LEU A 23 2.89 8.86 -2.31
C LEU A 23 2.13 10.00 -3.01
N ARG A 24 2.82 11.09 -3.37
CA ARG A 24 2.23 12.21 -4.13
C ARG A 24 1.74 11.79 -5.51
N GLN A 25 2.49 10.94 -6.22
CA GLN A 25 2.08 10.37 -7.50
C GLN A 25 0.80 9.53 -7.41
N ARG A 26 0.49 9.00 -6.23
CA ARG A 26 -0.77 8.28 -5.97
C ARG A 26 -1.84 9.16 -5.32
N HIS A 27 -1.77 10.47 -5.54
CA HIS A 27 -2.74 11.45 -5.07
C HIS A 27 -2.94 11.49 -3.55
N ILE A 28 -1.93 11.09 -2.78
CA ILE A 28 -1.94 11.28 -1.33
C ILE A 28 -1.69 12.75 -1.01
N GLY A 29 -2.49 13.29 -0.07
CA GLY A 29 -2.36 14.65 0.43
C GLY A 29 -0.94 14.93 0.92
N HIS A 30 -0.48 16.18 0.76
CA HIS A 30 0.88 16.59 1.05
C HIS A 30 1.31 16.22 2.49
N ASP A 31 0.50 16.58 3.48
CA ASP A 31 0.83 16.41 4.89
C ASP A 31 0.84 14.95 5.31
N LEU A 32 -0.15 14.18 4.84
CA LEU A 32 -0.23 12.74 5.06
C LEU A 32 0.94 12.00 4.39
N ALA A 33 1.36 12.44 3.21
CA ALA A 33 2.51 11.89 2.51
C ALA A 33 3.82 12.22 3.24
N ALA A 34 3.99 13.46 3.72
CA ALA A 34 5.16 13.90 4.46
C ALA A 34 5.28 13.16 5.80
N GLN A 35 4.19 13.07 6.56
CA GLN A 35 4.14 12.34 7.83
C GLN A 35 4.48 10.86 7.65
N THR A 36 3.93 10.22 6.62
CA THR A 36 4.20 8.80 6.34
C THR A 36 5.63 8.57 5.84
N ALA A 37 6.17 9.47 5.00
CA ALA A 37 7.52 9.36 4.46
C ALA A 37 8.61 9.57 5.52
N GLY A 38 8.38 10.46 6.49
CA GLY A 38 9.29 10.79 7.58
C GLY A 38 9.15 9.90 8.83
N SER A 39 8.14 9.04 8.89
CA SER A 39 7.90 8.19 10.06
C SER A 39 9.09 7.25 10.35
N PRO A 40 9.62 7.21 11.59
CA PRO A 40 10.73 6.33 11.98
C PRO A 40 10.30 4.85 12.09
N HIS A 41 9.00 4.58 12.03
CA HIS A 41 8.46 3.24 12.17
C HIS A 41 8.94 2.30 11.06
N GLY A 42 9.21 1.05 11.44
CA GLY A 42 9.55 0.00 10.49
C GLY A 42 8.40 -0.33 9.52
N PRO A 43 8.69 -1.04 8.42
CA PRO A 43 7.72 -1.34 7.36
C PRO A 43 6.43 -1.99 7.89
N TRP A 44 6.54 -2.84 8.91
CA TRP A 44 5.40 -3.56 9.49
C TRP A 44 4.36 -2.61 10.11
N ARG A 45 4.79 -1.57 10.83
CA ARG A 45 3.85 -0.58 11.37
C ARG A 45 3.30 0.34 10.28
N LEU A 46 4.12 0.65 9.27
CA LEU A 46 3.72 1.55 8.20
C LEU A 46 2.72 0.94 7.21
N VAL A 47 2.71 -0.38 6.99
CA VAL A 47 1.71 -1.00 6.10
C VAL A 47 0.26 -0.87 6.57
N ASN A 48 0.05 -0.52 7.85
CA ASN A 48 -1.27 -0.22 8.41
C ASN A 48 -1.57 1.29 8.40
N SER A 49 -0.64 2.14 7.95
CA SER A 49 -0.87 3.58 7.83
C SER A 49 -1.97 3.87 6.79
N PRO A 50 -2.86 4.83 7.05
CA PRO A 50 -3.88 5.25 6.09
C PRO A 50 -3.28 5.67 4.74
N ALA A 51 -2.11 6.32 4.74
CA ALA A 51 -1.44 6.73 3.50
C ALA A 51 -1.07 5.54 2.60
N LEU A 52 -0.61 4.44 3.18
CA LEU A 52 -0.20 3.24 2.43
C LEU A 52 -1.41 2.40 1.99
N SER A 53 -2.48 2.39 2.78
CA SER A 53 -3.75 1.77 2.41
C SER A 53 -4.43 2.51 1.26
N LEU A 54 -4.43 3.85 1.29
CA LEU A 54 -4.95 4.71 0.22
C LEU A 54 -4.09 4.65 -1.04
N ALA A 55 -2.77 4.65 -0.88
CA ALA A 55 -1.84 4.56 -2.02
C ALA A 55 -1.90 3.17 -2.69
N PHE A 56 -2.12 2.11 -1.92
CA PHE A 56 -2.18 0.74 -2.43
C PHE A 56 -3.44 0.04 -1.94
N PRO A 57 -4.62 0.37 -2.48
CA PRO A 57 -5.85 -0.33 -2.15
C PRO A 57 -5.77 -1.80 -2.58
N ILE A 58 -6.71 -2.63 -2.10
CA ILE A 58 -6.77 -4.03 -2.52
C ILE A 58 -6.92 -4.09 -4.07
N THR A 59 -7.77 -3.24 -4.65
CA THR A 59 -8.04 -3.13 -6.08
C THR A 59 -6.79 -2.91 -6.94
N TYR A 60 -5.80 -2.15 -6.45
CA TYR A 60 -4.52 -1.96 -7.15
C TYR A 60 -3.81 -3.29 -7.42
N PHE A 61 -3.79 -4.17 -6.43
CA PHE A 61 -3.15 -5.48 -6.56
C PHE A 61 -4.02 -6.47 -7.35
N ASP A 62 -5.34 -6.30 -7.35
CA ASP A 62 -6.23 -7.10 -8.20
C ASP A 62 -6.03 -6.74 -9.68
N ALA A 63 -5.87 -5.44 -9.99
CA ALA A 63 -5.53 -4.97 -11.32
C ALA A 63 -4.14 -5.48 -11.80
N LEU A 64 -3.24 -5.79 -10.87
CA LEU A 64 -1.95 -6.42 -11.17
C LEU A 64 -2.07 -7.93 -11.44
N GLY A 65 -3.29 -8.50 -11.39
CA GLY A 65 -3.54 -9.92 -11.58
C GLY A 65 -3.11 -10.80 -10.40
N LEU A 66 -2.87 -10.22 -9.22
CA LEU A 66 -2.47 -11.00 -8.05
C LEU A 66 -3.70 -11.73 -7.47
N PRO A 67 -3.69 -13.08 -7.44
CA PRO A 67 -4.82 -13.84 -6.94
C PRO A 67 -5.09 -13.48 -5.48
N ARG A 68 -6.36 -13.28 -5.16
CA ARG A 68 -6.80 -13.14 -3.78
C ARG A 68 -6.77 -14.54 -3.16
N LEU A 69 -5.94 -14.75 -2.14
CA LEU A 69 -5.86 -16.03 -1.42
C LEU A 69 -7.07 -16.29 -0.51
N VAL A 70 -8.02 -15.35 -0.43
CA VAL A 70 -9.29 -15.58 0.23
C VAL A 70 -10.15 -16.43 -0.68
N ASN A 71 -10.59 -17.58 -0.17
CA ASN A 71 -11.58 -18.44 -0.81
C ASN A 71 -12.92 -17.69 -0.87
N VAL A 72 -13.08 -16.80 -1.84
CA VAL A 72 -14.41 -16.46 -2.33
C VAL A 72 -14.84 -17.67 -3.12
N ALA A 73 -15.59 -18.58 -2.49
CA ALA A 73 -16.38 -19.54 -3.22
C ALA A 73 -17.15 -18.73 -4.29
N PRO A 74 -17.09 -19.11 -5.59
CA PRO A 74 -17.84 -18.40 -6.60
C PRO A 74 -19.31 -18.50 -6.20
N ALA A 75 -19.95 -17.35 -5.97
CA ALA A 75 -21.40 -17.29 -5.83
C ALA A 75 -21.99 -17.99 -7.06
N GLN A 76 -22.55 -19.18 -6.85
CA GLN A 76 -23.25 -19.92 -7.89
C GLN A 76 -24.47 -19.08 -8.27
N PRO A 77 -24.66 -18.68 -9.55
CA PRO A 77 -25.93 -18.14 -9.98
C PRO A 77 -26.97 -19.27 -9.97
N ASN A 78 -28.16 -18.95 -9.46
CA ASN A 78 -29.37 -19.79 -9.62
C ASN A 78 -29.75 -19.90 -11.09
#